data_AF-A0A452ZDU6-F1
#
_entry.id   AF-A0A452ZDU6-F1
#
_cell.length_a   1.000
_cell.length_b   1.000
_cell.length_c   1.000
_cell.angle_alpha   90.00
_cell.angle_beta   90.00
_cell.angle_gamma   90.00
#
_symmetry.space_group_name_H-M   'P 1'
#
loop_
_entity.id
_entity.type
_entity.pdbx_description
1 polymer ?
#
loop_
_entity_poly.entity_id
_entity_poly.type
_entity_poly.pdbx_seq_one_letter_code
_entity_poly.pdbx_strand_id
1 'polypeptide(L)'
;YAYSFVKQARKGSHHKDLSECAQKGLAVKPRKGDALLFFNLRPDAETDPSSLHGGCEVIKGEKWSATKWIRVASFDKVYHTPGNCTDNSNSCSQWAALGECTKNPAYMVGTVALPGHCRRSCNVC
;
A
#
# COMPACT_ATOMS: atom_id res chain seq x y z
N TYR A 1 -2.57 -2.77 1.96
CA TYR A 1 -1.68 -3.94 1.82
C TYR A 1 -0.99 -4.20 3.14
N ALA A 2 -0.80 -5.46 3.54
CA ALA A 2 0.01 -5.80 4.70
C ALA A 2 1.06 -6.83 4.30
N TYR A 3 2.34 -6.53 4.59
CA TYR A 3 3.36 -7.56 4.67
C TYR A 3 3.68 -7.83 6.14
N SER A 4 3.26 -8.99 6.60
CA SER A 4 4.08 -9.76 7.53
C SER A 4 5.21 -10.40 6.69
N PHE A 5 6.42 -10.56 7.23
CA PHE A 5 7.62 -10.96 6.47
C PHE A 5 7.70 -12.44 5.87
N VAL A 6 6.69 -13.06 5.17
CA VAL A 6 6.96 -14.31 4.34
C VAL A 6 7.18 -13.87 2.90
N LYS A 7 8.17 -14.48 2.26
CA LYS A 7 7.98 -14.99 0.90
C LYS A 7 7.23 -16.32 0.85
N GLN A 8 5.93 -16.24 0.53
CA GLN A 8 5.18 -17.26 -0.20
C GLN A 8 4.90 -18.62 0.49
N ALA A 9 3.62 -18.94 0.62
CA ALA A 9 3.17 -20.28 1.02
C ALA A 9 3.58 -21.31 -0.06
N ARG A 10 4.48 -22.23 0.29
CA ARG A 10 4.64 -23.49 -0.46
C ARG A 10 3.50 -24.42 -0.08
N LYS A 11 2.76 -24.96 -1.06
CA LYS A 11 1.94 -26.17 -0.87
C LYS A 11 2.85 -27.25 -0.29
N GLY A 12 2.58 -27.75 0.93
CA GLY A 12 3.47 -28.73 1.55
C GLY A 12 3.22 -29.16 3.00
N SER A 13 2.43 -28.43 3.81
CA SER A 13 2.01 -28.95 5.12
C SER A 13 0.76 -29.82 4.97
N HIS A 14 0.88 -31.13 5.22
CA HIS A 14 -0.28 -32.01 5.31
C HIS A 14 -1.18 -31.56 6.47
N HIS A 15 -2.50 -31.70 6.29
CA HIS A 15 -3.54 -31.20 7.21
C HIS A 15 -3.38 -31.70 8.67
N LYS A 16 -2.68 -32.82 8.89
CA LYS A 16 -2.41 -33.39 10.21
C LYS A 16 -1.38 -32.60 11.05
N ASP A 17 -0.58 -31.72 10.45
CA ASP A 17 0.51 -30.98 11.14
C ASP A 17 0.12 -29.57 11.61
N LEU A 18 -1.18 -29.26 11.60
CA LEU A 18 -1.78 -27.96 11.91
C LEU A 18 -2.70 -28.06 13.13
N SER A 19 -2.79 -27.00 13.94
CA SER A 19 -3.73 -26.91 15.06
C SER A 19 -5.18 -26.87 14.59
N GLU A 20 -6.14 -27.19 15.46
CA GLU A 20 -7.58 -27.16 15.14
C GLU A 20 -8.01 -25.78 14.56
N CYS A 21 -7.55 -24.69 15.18
CA CYS A 21 -7.75 -23.34 14.64
C CYS A 21 -7.22 -23.18 13.20
N ALA A 22 -6.03 -23.70 12.91
CA ALA A 22 -5.40 -23.60 11.60
C ALA A 22 -6.02 -24.52 10.53
N GLN A 23 -6.89 -25.46 10.92
CA GLN A 23 -7.65 -26.31 10.01
C GLN A 23 -8.97 -25.65 9.56
N LYS A 24 -9.41 -24.55 10.20
CA LYS A 24 -10.66 -23.84 9.88
C LYS A 24 -10.59 -22.95 8.62
N GLY A 25 -9.45 -22.92 7.92
CA GLY A 25 -9.24 -22.12 6.72
C GLY A 25 -7.85 -22.31 6.11
N LEU A 26 -7.46 -21.38 5.22
CA LEU A 26 -6.10 -21.37 4.66
C LEU A 26 -5.09 -20.89 5.72
N ALA A 27 -4.22 -21.78 6.19
CA ALA A 27 -3.19 -21.47 7.17
C ALA A 27 -1.76 -21.56 6.60
N VAL A 28 -0.87 -20.75 7.18
CA VAL A 28 0.58 -20.77 6.91
C VAL A 28 1.31 -21.04 8.22
N LYS A 29 2.07 -22.13 8.29
CA LYS A 29 2.88 -22.50 9.46
C LYS A 29 4.07 -21.52 9.58
N PRO A 30 4.20 -20.76 10.69
CA PRO A 30 5.27 -19.77 10.82
C PRO A 30 6.64 -20.46 10.90
N ARG A 31 7.63 -19.89 10.21
CA ARG A 31 9.05 -20.27 10.29
C ARG A 31 9.89 -18.99 10.42
N LYS A 32 11.10 -19.09 10.95
CA LYS A 32 11.99 -17.92 11.05
C LYS A 32 12.51 -17.53 9.65
N GLY A 33 12.38 -16.26 9.28
CA GLY A 33 12.65 -15.77 7.91
C GLY A 33 11.43 -15.81 6.97
N ASP A 34 10.34 -16.45 7.43
CA ASP A 34 8.98 -16.40 6.89
C ASP A 34 8.09 -15.45 7.77
N ALA A 35 6.88 -15.04 7.31
CA ALA A 35 5.73 -14.45 8.07
C ALA A 35 4.34 -14.29 7.33
N LEU A 36 4.03 -13.34 6.36
CA LEU A 36 3.04 -13.39 5.19
C LEU A 36 2.71 -12.08 4.40
N LEU A 37 2.75 -12.07 3.04
CA LEU A 37 2.17 -11.03 2.15
C LEU A 37 0.77 -11.40 1.62
N PHE A 38 -0.19 -10.48 1.77
CA PHE A 38 -1.56 -10.58 1.23
C PHE A 38 -2.16 -9.19 0.96
N PHE A 39 -3.29 -9.17 0.27
CA PHE A 39 -3.97 -7.97 -0.21
C PHE A 39 -5.31 -7.82 0.52
N ASN A 40 -5.61 -6.62 1.04
CA ASN A 40 -6.87 -6.32 1.73
C ASN A 40 -7.90 -5.68 0.78
N LEU A 41 -7.47 -5.36 -0.43
CA LEU A 41 -8.25 -4.68 -1.45
C LEU A 41 -8.18 -5.50 -2.73
N ARG A 42 -9.29 -5.53 -3.46
CA ARG A 42 -9.40 -6.04 -4.82
C ARG A 42 -8.76 -5.03 -5.81
N PRO A 43 -8.54 -5.40 -7.09
CA PRO A 43 -7.95 -4.49 -8.09
C PRO A 43 -8.76 -3.22 -8.38
N ASP A 44 -10.06 -3.25 -8.09
CA ASP A 44 -11.00 -2.11 -8.15
C ASP A 44 -10.90 -1.18 -6.91
N ALA A 45 -9.94 -1.44 -6.01
CA ALA A 45 -9.71 -0.76 -4.73
C ALA A 45 -10.79 -0.97 -3.66
N GLU A 46 -11.80 -1.81 -3.92
CA GLU A 46 -12.77 -2.21 -2.90
C GLU A 46 -12.16 -3.15 -1.87
N THR A 47 -12.73 -3.16 -0.66
CA THR A 47 -12.28 -4.12 0.38
C THR A 47 -12.54 -5.56 -0.06
N ASP A 48 -11.62 -6.46 0.35
CA ASP A 48 -11.69 -7.89 0.04
C ASP A 48 -12.03 -8.70 1.31
N PRO A 49 -13.26 -9.21 1.46
CA PRO A 49 -13.63 -10.04 2.60
C PRO A 49 -12.82 -11.34 2.72
N SER A 50 -12.26 -11.85 1.62
CA SER A 50 -11.41 -13.05 1.62
C SER A 50 -10.02 -12.81 2.25
N SER A 51 -9.66 -11.55 2.48
CA SER A 51 -8.42 -11.14 3.17
C SER A 51 -8.48 -11.24 4.71
N LEU A 52 -9.64 -11.64 5.27
CA LEU A 52 -9.80 -11.85 6.70
C LEU A 52 -8.80 -12.91 7.20
N HIS A 53 -7.96 -12.51 8.14
CA HIS A 53 -6.86 -13.32 8.65
C HIS A 53 -6.71 -13.13 10.17
N GLY A 54 -6.07 -14.09 10.82
CA GLY A 54 -5.80 -14.04 12.25
C GLY A 54 -4.59 -14.88 12.64
N GLY A 55 -4.13 -14.70 13.87
CA GLY A 55 -3.15 -15.59 14.48
C GLY A 55 -3.85 -16.63 15.34
N CYS A 56 -3.74 -17.91 15.00
CA CYS A 56 -4.05 -18.98 15.94
C CYS A 56 -3.13 -18.93 17.17
N GLU A 57 -3.63 -19.48 18.27
CA GLU A 57 -2.93 -19.61 19.55
C GLU A 57 -1.56 -20.33 19.43
N VAL A 58 -0.66 -20.03 20.37
CA VAL A 58 0.66 -20.65 20.45
C VAL A 58 0.59 -21.82 21.43
N ILE A 59 0.43 -23.04 20.92
CA ILE A 59 0.33 -24.27 21.73
C ILE A 59 1.62 -24.57 22.51
N LYS A 60 2.80 -24.18 21.97
CA LYS A 60 4.10 -24.39 22.63
C LYS A 60 5.12 -23.33 22.20
N GLY A 61 5.85 -22.80 23.18
CA GLY A 61 6.90 -21.79 22.96
C GLY A 61 6.32 -20.39 22.74
N GLU A 62 7.04 -19.57 21.98
CA GLU A 62 6.64 -18.19 21.66
C GLU A 62 6.57 -17.97 20.14
N LYS A 63 5.73 -17.04 19.71
CA LYS A 63 5.60 -16.63 18.30
C LYS A 63 5.84 -15.13 18.17
N TRP A 64 6.95 -14.77 17.56
CA TRP A 64 7.30 -13.39 17.22
C TRP A 64 6.97 -13.11 15.75
N SER A 65 6.37 -11.95 15.46
CA SER A 65 6.03 -11.52 14.10
C SER A 65 6.07 -10.01 13.97
N ALA A 66 6.57 -9.51 12.84
CA ALA A 66 6.52 -8.10 12.49
C ALA A 66 5.58 -7.89 11.29
N THR A 67 4.62 -6.98 11.47
CA THR A 67 3.63 -6.59 10.44
C THR A 67 3.90 -5.16 10.01
N LYS A 68 4.10 -4.95 8.71
CA LYS A 68 4.25 -3.62 8.09
C LYS A 68 3.09 -3.42 7.11
N TRP A 69 2.53 -2.22 7.09
CA TRP A 69 1.39 -1.87 6.24
C TRP A 69 1.83 -0.93 5.12
N ILE A 70 1.40 -1.21 3.90
CA ILE A 70 1.52 -0.33 2.73
C ILE A 70 0.14 0.25 2.42
N ARG A 71 0.13 1.52 2.06
CA ARG A 71 -1.05 2.24 1.58
C ARG A 71 -0.91 2.47 0.07
N VAL A 72 -2.05 2.62 -0.62
CA VAL A 72 -2.11 3.02 -2.04
C VAL A 72 -1.61 4.46 -2.23
N ALA A 73 -1.73 5.29 -1.19
CA ALA A 73 -1.32 6.68 -1.15
C ALA A 73 -0.19 6.90 -0.14
N SER A 74 0.62 7.95 -0.34
CA SER A 74 1.51 8.45 0.72
C SER A 74 0.72 8.83 1.97
N PHE A 75 1.37 8.69 3.13
CA PHE A 75 0.86 9.25 4.39
C PHE A 75 0.88 10.78 4.36
N ASP A 76 1.85 11.37 3.66
CA ASP A 76 2.04 12.81 3.51
C ASP A 76 1.12 13.42 2.44
N LYS A 77 0.01 12.75 2.09
CA LYS A 77 -1.04 13.35 1.26
C LYS A 77 -1.70 14.49 2.03
N VAL A 78 -1.16 15.69 1.87
CA VAL A 78 -1.88 16.93 2.16
C VAL A 78 -3.15 16.91 1.32
N TYR A 79 -4.30 16.81 1.97
CA TYR A 79 -5.58 17.11 1.33
C TYR A 79 -5.55 18.60 0.99
N HIS A 80 -5.18 18.93 -0.26
CA HIS A 80 -5.35 20.28 -0.76
C HIS A 80 -6.84 20.62 -0.70
N THR A 81 -7.18 21.54 0.20
CA THR A 81 -8.51 22.15 0.24
C THR A 81 -8.80 22.73 -1.14
N PRO A 82 -9.97 22.44 -1.75
CA PRO A 82 -10.31 22.95 -3.06
C PRO A 82 -10.38 24.49 -2.99
N GLY A 83 -9.36 25.15 -3.53
CA GLY A 83 -9.23 26.61 -3.50
C GLY A 83 -7.80 27.13 -3.54
N ASN A 84 -6.82 26.47 -2.92
CA ASN A 84 -5.46 27.01 -2.86
C ASN A 84 -4.59 26.58 -4.06
N CYS A 85 -4.66 27.34 -5.16
CA CYS A 85 -3.78 27.14 -6.31
C CYS A 85 -2.38 27.72 -6.05
N THR A 86 -1.45 26.86 -5.68
CA THR A 86 -0.06 27.21 -5.38
C THR A 86 0.91 26.29 -6.08
N ASP A 87 2.13 26.78 -6.28
CA ASP A 87 3.27 25.97 -6.65
C ASP A 87 3.97 25.47 -5.38
N ASN A 88 4.23 24.16 -5.31
CA ASN A 88 4.85 23.49 -4.17
C ASN A 88 6.40 23.50 -4.24
N SER A 89 6.97 24.17 -5.25
CA SER A 89 8.42 24.33 -5.44
C SER A 89 8.75 25.69 -6.05
N ASN A 90 9.86 26.29 -5.61
CA ASN A 90 10.43 27.51 -6.19
C ASN A 90 10.89 27.36 -7.66
N SER A 91 11.14 26.12 -8.12
CA SER A 91 11.56 25.83 -9.49
C SER A 91 10.41 25.61 -10.47
N CYS A 92 9.15 25.60 -10.01
CA CYS A 92 7.98 25.35 -10.86
C CYS A 92 7.89 26.28 -12.08
N SER A 93 8.25 27.55 -11.92
CA SER A 93 8.25 28.55 -13.01
C SER A 93 9.30 28.24 -14.08
N GLN A 94 10.50 27.80 -13.67
CA GLN A 94 11.57 27.39 -14.56
C GLN A 94 11.20 26.11 -15.31
N TRP A 95 10.62 25.12 -14.62
CA TRP A 95 10.16 23.87 -15.22
C TRP A 95 9.00 24.10 -16.21
N ALA A 96 8.05 24.98 -15.88
CA ALA A 96 7.01 25.39 -16.81
C ALA A 96 7.58 26.05 -18.07
N ALA A 97 8.55 26.96 -17.93
CA ALA A 97 9.26 27.58 -19.06
C ALA A 97 10.05 26.57 -19.91
N LEU A 98 10.54 25.47 -19.32
CA LEU A 98 11.17 24.35 -20.03
C LEU A 98 10.16 23.38 -20.69
N GLY A 99 8.86 23.62 -20.56
CA GLY A 99 7.79 22.82 -21.14
C GLY A 99 7.37 21.58 -20.32
N GLU A 100 7.76 21.50 -19.04
CA GLU A 100 7.45 20.34 -18.20
C GLU A 100 5.95 20.15 -17.97
N CYS A 101 5.12 21.21 -18.10
CA CYS A 101 3.66 21.08 -18.04
C CYS A 101 3.10 20.10 -19.10
N THR A 102 3.78 19.94 -20.24
CA THR A 102 3.41 19.01 -21.31
C THR A 102 4.24 17.73 -21.30
N LYS A 103 5.53 17.80 -20.93
CA LYS A 103 6.43 16.63 -20.87
C LYS A 103 6.19 15.75 -19.63
N ASN A 104 5.85 16.37 -18.50
CA ASN A 104 5.63 15.72 -17.21
C ASN A 104 4.31 16.20 -16.56
N PRO A 105 3.16 16.01 -17.25
CA PRO A 105 1.88 16.53 -16.78
C PRO A 105 1.44 15.90 -15.46
N ALA A 106 1.83 14.65 -15.18
CA ALA A 106 1.47 13.96 -13.94
C ALA A 106 2.09 14.62 -12.69
N TYR A 107 3.35 15.07 -12.76
CA TYR A 107 3.98 15.80 -11.67
C TYR A 107 3.55 17.27 -11.61
N MET A 108 3.49 17.94 -12.77
CA MET A 108 3.26 19.38 -12.83
C MET A 108 1.78 19.76 -12.61
N VAL A 109 0.86 19.10 -13.31
CA VAL A 109 -0.58 19.40 -13.36
C VAL A 109 -1.40 18.43 -12.51
N GLY A 110 -1.09 17.13 -12.60
CA GLY A 110 -1.79 16.05 -11.92
C GLY A 110 -3.22 15.84 -12.43
N THR A 111 -4.10 15.40 -11.55
CA THR A 111 -5.52 15.10 -11.81
C THR A 111 -6.42 15.66 -10.71
N VAL A 112 -7.74 15.61 -10.90
CA VAL A 112 -8.73 16.03 -9.88
C VAL A 112 -8.56 15.24 -8.56
N ALA A 113 -8.21 13.95 -8.64
CA ALA A 113 -8.00 13.09 -7.47
C ALA A 113 -6.57 13.17 -6.87
N LEU A 114 -5.63 13.77 -7.60
CA LEU A 114 -4.25 13.96 -7.17
C LEU A 114 -3.65 15.18 -7.88
N PRO A 115 -3.81 16.40 -7.30
CA PRO A 115 -3.23 17.62 -7.86
C PRO A 115 -1.71 17.52 -8.05
N GLY A 116 -1.22 18.07 -9.15
CA GLY A 116 0.22 18.23 -9.39
C GLY A 116 0.84 19.33 -8.52
N HIS A 117 2.16 19.39 -8.54
CA HIS A 117 2.97 20.25 -7.68
C HIS A 117 3.20 21.67 -8.24
N CYS A 118 2.96 21.90 -9.53
CA CYS A 118 3.29 23.15 -10.22
C CYS A 118 2.09 23.72 -11.00
N ARG A 119 0.89 23.57 -10.43
CA ARG A 119 -0.38 23.85 -11.12
C ARG A 119 -0.55 25.32 -11.49
N ARG A 120 -0.05 26.23 -10.64
CA ARG A 120 -0.09 27.67 -10.87
C ARG A 120 0.89 28.07 -11.97
N SER A 121 2.13 27.57 -11.94
CA SER A 121 3.11 27.80 -13.01
C SER A 121 2.67 27.22 -14.37
N CYS A 122 1.81 26.20 -14.37
CA CYS A 122 1.21 25.64 -15.58
C CYS A 122 -0.12 26.30 -16.01
N ASN A 123 -0.60 27.33 -15.30
CA ASN A 123 -1.86 28.03 -15.56
C ASN A 123 -3.10 27.10 -15.66
N VAL A 124 -3.09 25.96 -14.95
CA VAL A 124 -4.25 25.05 -14.82
C VAL A 124 -5.12 25.39 -13.60
N CYS A 125 -4.67 26.38 -12.84
CA CYS A 125 -5.38 27.26 -11.92
C CYS A 125 -4.49 28.51 -11.68
#